data_AF-A0A941PMS6-F1
#
_entry.id   AF-A0A941PMS6-F1
#
_cell.length_a   1.000
_cell.length_b   1.000
_cell.length_c   1.000
_cell.angle_alpha   90.00
_cell.angle_beta   90.00
_cell.angle_gamma   90.00
#
_symmetry.space_group_name_H-M   'P 1'
#
loop_
_entity.id
_entity.type
_entity.pdbx_description
1 polymer ?
#
loop_
_entity_poly.entity_id
_entity_poly.type
_entity_poly.pdbx_seq_one_letter_code
_entity_poly.pdbx_strand_id
1 'polypeptide(L)' 'MNPGFWIAIGVAIGAGIGAAIHNVGLGIGLGIAIGAAIGVATRPKPPRR' A
#
# COMPACT_ATOMS: atom_id res chain seq x y z
N MET A 1 13.45 3.20 3.49
CA MET A 1 12.08 3.76 3.58
C MET A 1 11.25 2.86 4.47
N ASN A 2 10.44 3.41 5.35
CA ASN A 2 9.68 2.63 6.33
C ASN A 2 8.48 1.94 5.66
N PRO A 3 8.09 0.72 6.07
CA PRO A 3 6.94 0.02 5.50
C PRO A 3 5.64 0.84 5.56
N GLY A 4 5.46 1.65 6.63
CA GLY A 4 4.32 2.53 6.79
C GLY A 4 4.22 3.65 5.74
N PHE A 5 5.34 4.06 5.13
CA PHE A 5 5.33 5.05 4.05
C PHE A 5 4.59 4.53 2.82
N TRP A 6 4.87 3.28 2.43
CA TRP A 6 4.21 2.64 1.29
C TRP A 6 2.73 2.36 1.57
N ILE A 7 2.38 2.03 2.81
CA ILE A 7 0.98 1.88 3.23
C ILE A 7 0.24 3.21 3.13
N ALA A 8 0.84 4.33 3.59
CA ALA A 8 0.22 5.65 3.50
C ALA A 8 -0.05 6.08 2.05
N ILE A 9 0.91 5.86 1.14
CA ILE A 9 0.72 6.08 -0.30
C ILE A 9 -0.39 5.19 -0.85
N GLY A 10 -0.36 3.90 -0.51
CA GLY A 10 -1.37 2.93 -0.93
C GLY A 10 -2.77 3.35 -0.49
N VAL A 11 -2.95 3.79 0.76
CA VAL A 11 -4.22 4.29 1.29
C VAL A 11 -4.67 5.56 0.56
N ALA A 12 -3.77 6.52 0.31
CA ALA A 12 -4.13 7.76 -0.39
C ALA A 12 -4.64 7.49 -1.81
N ILE A 13 -3.93 6.65 -2.56
CA ILE A 13 -4.34 6.24 -3.92
C ILE A 13 -5.63 5.40 -3.87
N GLY A 14 -5.67 4.42 -2.98
CA GLY A 14 -6.81 3.53 -2.80
C GLY A 14 -8.08 4.26 -2.40
N ALA A 15 -7.99 5.25 -1.51
CA ALA A 15 -9.11 6.11 -1.13
C ALA A 15 -9.59 6.95 -2.32
N GLY A 16 -8.67 7.50 -3.14
CA GLY A 16 -9.03 8.23 -4.36
C GLY A 16 -9.76 7.35 -5.38
N ILE A 17 -9.25 6.14 -5.64
CA ILE A 17 -9.90 5.16 -6.53
C ILE A 17 -11.26 4.73 -5.95
N GLY A 18 -11.31 4.42 -4.66
CA GLY A 18 -12.52 4.01 -3.95
C GLY A 18 -13.60 5.08 -3.98
N ALA A 19 -13.23 6.36 -3.87
CA ALA A 19 -14.15 7.48 -4.03
C ALA A 19 -14.69 7.56 -5.47
N ALA A 20 -13.83 7.36 -6.48
CA ALA A 20 -14.23 7.40 -7.89
C ALA A 20 -15.22 6.28 -8.27
N ILE A 21 -15.14 5.11 -7.63
CA ILE A 21 -16.04 3.97 -7.89
C ILE A 21 -17.19 3.87 -6.87
N HIS A 22 -17.40 4.89 -6.03
CA HIS A 22 -18.39 4.91 -4.95
C HIS A 22 -18.27 3.73 -3.96
N ASN A 23 -17.08 3.15 -3.83
CA ASN A 23 -16.77 2.08 -2.89
C ASN A 23 -15.42 2.32 -2.20
N VAL A 24 -15.47 3.23 -1.22
CA VAL A 24 -14.28 3.65 -0.46
C VAL A 24 -13.70 2.49 0.37
N GLY A 25 -14.54 1.59 0.88
CA GLY A 25 -14.09 0.43 1.64
C GLY A 25 -13.20 -0.50 0.81
N LEU A 26 -13.63 -0.83 -0.41
CA LEU A 26 -12.84 -1.61 -1.36
C LEU A 26 -11.55 -0.85 -1.73
N GLY A 27 -11.66 0.43 -2.07
CA GLY A 27 -10.51 1.25 -2.45
C GLY A 27 -9.43 1.31 -1.37
N ILE A 28 -9.80 1.58 -0.11
CA ILE A 28 -8.86 1.59 1.02
C ILE A 28 -8.26 0.19 1.23
N GLY A 29 -9.06 -0.86 1.22
CA GLY A 29 -8.57 -2.23 1.39
C GLY A 29 -7.55 -2.62 0.32
N LEU A 30 -7.84 -2.30 -0.95
CA LEU A 30 -6.94 -2.53 -2.08
C LEU A 30 -5.67 -1.69 -1.97
N GLY A 31 -5.82 -0.41 -1.60
CA GLY A 31 -4.71 0.51 -1.37
C GLY A 31 -3.74 0.01 -0.30
N ILE A 32 -4.26 -0.45 0.85
CA ILE A 32 -3.45 -1.05 1.92
C ILE A 32 -2.74 -2.30 1.42
N ALA A 33 -3.45 -3.20 0.71
CA ALA A 33 -2.87 -4.44 0.21
C ALA A 33 -1.69 -4.17 -0.74
N ILE A 34 -1.85 -3.24 -1.69
CA ILE A 34 -0.79 -2.85 -2.64
C ILE A 34 0.37 -2.17 -1.91
N GLY A 35 0.08 -1.20 -1.03
CA GLY A 35 1.09 -0.48 -0.27
C GLY A 35 1.93 -1.39 0.63
N ALA A 36 1.28 -2.36 1.29
CA ALA A 36 1.95 -3.38 2.08
C ALA A 36 2.83 -4.30 1.20
N ALA A 37 2.32 -4.76 0.06
CA ALA A 37 3.06 -5.61 -0.86
C ALA A 37 4.33 -4.93 -1.39
N ILE A 38 4.23 -3.67 -1.82
CA ILE A 38 5.38 -2.86 -2.25
C ILE A 38 6.34 -2.64 -1.07
N GLY A 39 5.81 -2.34 0.12
CA GLY A 39 6.60 -2.13 1.33
C GLY A 39 7.38 -3.37 1.78
N VAL A 40 6.92 -4.58 1.43
CA VAL A 40 7.66 -5.83 1.63
C VAL A 40 8.65 -6.08 0.48
N ALA A 41 8.22 -5.91 -0.77
CA ALA A 41 9.04 -6.15 -1.95
C ALA A 41 10.27 -5.24 -2.03
N THR A 42 10.17 -4.02 -1.50
CA THR A 42 11.27 -3.04 -1.49
C THR A 42 12.20 -3.17 -0.28
N ARG A 43 11.98 -4.14 0.62
CA ARG A 43 12.88 -4.36 1.76
C ARG A 43 14.24 -4.89 1.26
N PRO A 44 15.35 -4.34 1.75
CA PRO A 44 16.67 -4.89 1.48
C PRO A 44 16.74 -6.35 1.90
N LYS A 45 17.25 -7.21 1.01
CA LYS A 45 17.46 -8.62 1.33
C LYS A 45 18.48 -8.73 2.48
N PRO A 46 18.22 -9.52 3.53
CA PRO A 46 19.19 -9.70 4.60
C PRO A 46 20.48 -10.32 4.03
N PRO A 47 21.65 -9.98 4.60
CA PRO A 47 22.93 -10.54 4.18
C PRO A 47 22.87 -12.07 4.23
N ARG A 48 23.19 -12.74 3.12
CA ARG A 48 23.46 -14.18 3.12
C ARG A 48 24.77 -14.39 3.87
N ARG A 49 24.67 -14.73 5.16
CA ARG A 49 25.78 -15.30 5.92
C ARG A 49 26.04 -16.72 5.48
#